data_AF-A0AAU9KWM5-F1
#
_entry.id   AF-A0AAU9KWM5-F1
#
_cell.length_a   1.000
_cell.length_b   1.000
_cell.length_c   1.000
_cell.angle_alpha   90.00
_cell.angle_beta   90.00
_cell.angle_gamma   90.00
#
_symmetry.space_group_name_H-M   'P 1'
#
loop_
_entity.id
_entity.type
_entity.pdbx_description
1 polymer ?
#
loop_
_entity_poly.entity_id
_entity_poly.type
_entity_poly.pdbx_seq_one_letter_code
_entity_poly.pdbx_strand_id
1 'polypeptide(L)'
;MMRPTRKTETNSFFRYLDASYRVFLAGEDDKFAALEKQEKEKLIKRNETVKQETSQLEVQREELRKRIDQAKADKNALSELKQKKADCQSDLVKFKELVGRYETLNAKLDKKVEALAEVQQSLENDLRARQEEIQKLHTRIENQELSAHDIEQIALERARLTDQLHHNLARQDELQTQIKNDENRAANIRDSLDNQIHEYRNTCKRLKIIPATAKHAHNFDYTLELDPELEELEAVLRLSHHLKTNVRQAASKLKQNRNARANERLDLALVLTEELEQKREKRAESLSRKQAAIEEVEIKITNISNEDSLVEEEAISSQQHLLDVKKASVEMTESYQALLDKNRHAITNVLMACTNHKDMVDRAISSLEFELSKVEF
;
A
#
# COMPACT_ATOMS: atom_id res chain seq x y z
N MET A 1 -27.53 -158.52 7.90
CA MET A 1 -28.42 -159.69 7.77
C MET A 1 -27.57 -160.96 7.83
N MET A 2 -28.02 -161.92 8.64
CA MET A 2 -27.32 -163.14 9.04
C MET A 2 -27.23 -164.15 7.89
N ARG A 3 -26.04 -164.75 7.73
CA ARG A 3 -25.80 -165.91 6.85
C ARG A 3 -26.74 -167.06 7.21
N PRO A 4 -27.50 -167.64 6.26
CA PRO A 4 -28.10 -168.95 6.46
C PRO A 4 -26.99 -170.01 6.47
N THR A 5 -26.93 -170.71 7.59
CA THR A 5 -25.99 -171.74 8.02
C THR A 5 -25.75 -172.88 7.02
N ARG A 6 -24.47 -173.26 6.82
CA ARG A 6 -24.01 -174.44 6.05
C ARG A 6 -24.74 -175.76 6.36
N LYS A 7 -25.39 -175.88 7.53
CA LYS A 7 -26.11 -177.10 7.96
C LYS A 7 -27.29 -177.48 7.06
N THR A 8 -27.94 -176.53 6.40
CA THR A 8 -29.06 -176.83 5.47
C THR A 8 -28.56 -177.31 4.11
N GLU A 9 -27.36 -176.89 3.70
CA GLU A 9 -26.77 -177.21 2.39
C GLU A 9 -26.29 -178.66 2.35
N THR A 10 -25.63 -179.13 3.42
CA THR A 10 -25.26 -180.55 3.53
C THR A 10 -26.48 -181.45 3.55
N ASN A 11 -27.54 -181.11 4.29
CA ASN A 11 -28.75 -181.94 4.34
C ASN A 11 -29.46 -182.04 2.97
N SER A 12 -29.51 -180.94 2.20
CA SER A 12 -30.06 -180.97 0.84
C SER A 12 -29.20 -181.77 -0.12
N PHE A 13 -27.87 -181.64 -0.04
CA PHE A 13 -26.92 -182.39 -0.86
C PHE A 13 -26.92 -183.89 -0.53
N PHE A 14 -27.00 -184.27 0.75
CA PHE A 14 -27.12 -185.68 1.17
C PHE A 14 -28.45 -186.31 0.75
N ARG A 15 -29.56 -185.56 0.79
CA ARG A 15 -30.86 -186.03 0.28
C ARG A 15 -30.86 -186.22 -1.24
N TYR A 16 -30.16 -185.35 -1.96
CA TYR A 16 -29.92 -185.54 -3.40
C TYR A 16 -29.12 -186.81 -3.66
N LEU A 17 -28.02 -187.01 -2.93
CA LEU A 17 -27.15 -188.19 -3.06
C LEU A 17 -27.90 -189.51 -2.77
N ASP A 18 -28.72 -189.57 -1.73
CA ASP A 18 -29.52 -190.76 -1.40
C ASP A 18 -30.58 -191.06 -2.48
N ALA A 19 -31.24 -190.02 -3.00
CA ALA A 19 -32.22 -190.16 -4.10
C ALA A 19 -31.55 -190.57 -5.42
N SER A 20 -30.42 -189.96 -5.77
CA SER A 20 -29.68 -190.25 -7.00
C SER A 20 -29.04 -191.65 -6.96
N TYR A 21 -28.58 -192.09 -5.79
CA TYR A 21 -28.02 -193.44 -5.61
C TYR A 21 -29.09 -194.54 -5.71
N ARG A 22 -30.32 -194.30 -5.20
CA ARG A 22 -31.46 -195.22 -5.36
C ARG A 22 -31.90 -195.38 -6.82
N VAL A 23 -31.95 -194.29 -7.58
CA VAL A 23 -32.33 -194.30 -9.00
C VAL A 23 -31.28 -195.00 -9.86
N PHE A 24 -30.00 -194.78 -9.56
CA PHE A 24 -28.88 -195.46 -10.22
C PHE A 24 -28.92 -196.99 -10.01
N LEU A 25 -29.23 -197.47 -8.79
CA LEU A 25 -29.35 -198.90 -8.49
C LEU A 25 -30.57 -199.59 -9.16
N ALA A 26 -31.60 -198.82 -9.55
CA ALA A 26 -32.78 -199.33 -10.25
C ALA A 26 -32.59 -199.45 -11.77
N GLY A 27 -31.44 -199.02 -12.31
CA GLY A 27 -31.14 -199.04 -13.75
C GLY A 27 -31.92 -198.04 -14.60
N GLU A 28 -32.54 -197.03 -13.97
CA GLU A 28 -33.35 -196.00 -14.63
C GLU A 28 -32.52 -194.72 -14.89
N ASP A 29 -31.56 -194.78 -15.82
CA ASP A 29 -30.60 -193.69 -16.10
C ASP A 29 -31.26 -192.35 -16.46
N ASP A 30 -32.42 -192.38 -17.15
CA ASP A 30 -33.16 -191.17 -17.52
C ASP A 30 -33.59 -190.34 -16.30
N LYS A 31 -33.91 -190.99 -15.18
CA LYS A 31 -34.32 -190.31 -13.95
C LYS A 31 -33.14 -189.71 -13.18
N PHE A 32 -31.94 -190.28 -13.31
CA PHE A 32 -30.72 -189.74 -12.69
C PHE A 32 -30.31 -188.42 -13.34
N ALA A 33 -30.27 -188.36 -14.68
CA ALA A 33 -29.94 -187.15 -15.43
C ALA A 33 -30.90 -185.99 -15.13
N ALA A 34 -32.19 -186.30 -14.92
CA ALA A 34 -33.19 -185.31 -14.51
C ALA A 34 -32.91 -184.73 -13.11
N LEU A 35 -32.50 -185.57 -12.16
CA LEU A 35 -32.18 -185.18 -10.78
C LEU A 35 -30.92 -184.29 -10.73
N GLU A 36 -29.88 -184.61 -11.49
CA GLU A 36 -28.65 -183.80 -11.57
C GLU A 36 -28.89 -182.41 -12.18
N LYS A 37 -29.69 -182.36 -13.25
CA LYS A 37 -30.10 -181.10 -13.86
C LYS A 37 -30.87 -180.22 -12.87
N GLN A 38 -31.74 -180.81 -12.06
CA GLN A 38 -32.53 -180.09 -11.06
C GLN A 38 -31.65 -179.46 -9.95
N GLU A 39 -30.66 -180.18 -9.41
CA GLU A 39 -29.79 -179.62 -8.37
C GLU A 39 -28.80 -178.57 -8.91
N LYS A 40 -28.29 -178.78 -10.14
CA LYS A 40 -27.47 -177.76 -10.81
C LYS A 40 -28.24 -176.45 -10.99
N GLU A 41 -29.51 -176.54 -11.40
CA GLU A 41 -30.39 -175.37 -11.50
C GLU A 41 -30.65 -174.70 -10.15
N LYS A 42 -30.77 -175.45 -9.04
CA LYS A 42 -30.91 -174.86 -7.69
C LYS A 42 -29.68 -174.09 -7.26
N LEU A 43 -28.47 -174.63 -7.50
CA LEU A 43 -27.22 -173.94 -7.17
C LEU A 43 -27.01 -172.68 -8.01
N ILE A 44 -27.36 -172.73 -9.30
CA ILE A 44 -27.32 -171.56 -10.17
C ILE A 44 -28.26 -170.46 -9.64
N LYS A 45 -29.51 -170.80 -9.34
CA LYS A 45 -30.50 -169.85 -8.77
C LYS A 45 -30.01 -169.22 -7.45
N ARG A 46 -29.36 -169.99 -6.58
CA ARG A 46 -28.82 -169.49 -5.31
C ARG A 46 -27.63 -168.56 -5.52
N ASN A 47 -26.69 -168.93 -6.41
CA ASN A 47 -25.56 -168.05 -6.76
C ASN A 47 -26.03 -166.76 -7.43
N GLU A 48 -27.08 -166.81 -8.25
CA GLU A 48 -27.74 -165.62 -8.78
C GLU A 48 -28.32 -164.76 -7.67
N THR A 49 -28.99 -165.37 -6.67
CA THR A 49 -29.54 -164.64 -5.51
C THR A 49 -28.44 -163.93 -4.71
N VAL A 50 -27.33 -164.61 -4.41
CA VAL A 50 -26.21 -164.01 -3.66
C VAL A 50 -25.53 -162.90 -4.46
N LYS A 51 -25.39 -163.05 -5.79
CA LYS A 51 -24.88 -161.98 -6.67
C LYS A 51 -25.81 -160.78 -6.68
N GLN A 52 -27.13 -160.99 -6.70
CA GLN A 52 -28.12 -159.92 -6.61
C GLN A 52 -28.03 -159.20 -5.26
N GLU A 53 -27.94 -159.91 -4.13
CA GLU A 53 -27.80 -159.31 -2.80
C GLU A 53 -26.49 -158.51 -2.67
N THR A 54 -25.38 -159.05 -3.18
CA THR A 54 -24.08 -158.36 -3.12
C THR A 54 -24.10 -157.10 -3.98
N SER A 55 -24.70 -157.17 -5.17
CA SER A 55 -24.92 -156.01 -6.03
C SER A 55 -25.82 -154.96 -5.36
N GLN A 56 -26.89 -155.37 -4.68
CA GLN A 56 -27.77 -154.46 -3.93
C GLN A 56 -27.03 -153.75 -2.78
N LEU A 57 -26.18 -154.46 -2.04
CA LEU A 57 -25.40 -153.86 -0.96
C LEU A 57 -24.33 -152.89 -1.46
N GLU A 58 -23.70 -153.17 -2.61
CA GLU A 58 -22.78 -152.24 -3.26
C GLU A 58 -23.49 -150.96 -3.71
N VAL A 59 -24.69 -151.09 -4.28
CA VAL A 59 -25.55 -149.94 -4.63
C VAL A 59 -25.88 -149.12 -3.38
N GLN A 60 -26.29 -149.77 -2.28
CA GLN A 60 -26.58 -149.07 -1.02
C GLN A 60 -25.36 -148.37 -0.43
N ARG A 61 -24.17 -148.98 -0.51
CA ARG A 61 -22.93 -148.38 -0.02
C ARG A 61 -22.56 -147.13 -0.82
N GLU A 62 -22.69 -147.19 -2.15
CA GLU A 62 -22.47 -146.04 -3.02
C GLU A 62 -23.52 -144.95 -2.80
N GLU A 63 -24.78 -145.30 -2.58
CA GLU A 63 -25.83 -144.34 -2.21
C GLU A 63 -25.52 -143.62 -0.89
N LEU A 64 -25.09 -144.34 0.15
CA LEU A 64 -24.74 -143.75 1.44
C LEU A 64 -23.50 -142.85 1.35
N ARG A 65 -22.48 -143.23 0.55
CA ARG A 65 -21.33 -142.36 0.28
C ARG A 65 -21.76 -141.08 -0.41
N LYS A 66 -22.58 -141.18 -1.46
CA LYS A 66 -23.16 -140.02 -2.14
C LYS A 66 -23.90 -139.10 -1.19
N ARG A 67 -24.71 -139.63 -0.26
CA ARG A 67 -25.42 -138.83 0.75
C ARG A 67 -24.47 -138.12 1.71
N ILE A 68 -23.38 -138.76 2.14
CA ILE A 68 -22.39 -138.14 3.03
C ILE A 68 -21.64 -137.01 2.30
N ASP A 69 -21.25 -137.24 1.05
CA ASP A 69 -20.55 -136.23 0.26
C ASP A 69 -21.47 -135.04 -0.07
N GLN A 70 -22.76 -135.30 -0.36
CA GLN A 70 -23.79 -134.27 -0.47
C GLN A 70 -23.93 -133.46 0.83
N ALA A 71 -24.06 -134.10 1.98
CA ALA A 71 -24.18 -133.40 3.25
C ALA A 71 -22.95 -132.53 3.61
N LYS A 72 -21.74 -132.97 3.21
CA LYS A 72 -20.51 -132.17 3.36
C LYS A 72 -20.50 -130.96 2.41
N ALA A 73 -20.93 -131.14 1.16
CA ALA A 73 -21.08 -130.05 0.20
C ALA A 73 -22.10 -129.01 0.70
N ASP A 74 -23.25 -129.48 1.22
CA ASP A 74 -24.30 -128.63 1.78
C ASP A 74 -23.82 -127.85 3.01
N LYS A 75 -22.98 -128.45 3.87
CA LYS A 75 -22.39 -127.75 5.01
C LYS A 75 -21.47 -126.61 4.58
N ASN A 76 -20.66 -126.83 3.55
CA ASN A 76 -19.79 -125.79 2.99
C ASN A 76 -20.62 -124.68 2.33
N ALA A 77 -21.63 -125.04 1.54
CA ALA A 77 -22.57 -124.10 0.92
C ALA A 77 -23.32 -123.25 1.98
N LEU A 78 -23.72 -123.86 3.11
CA LEU A 78 -24.35 -123.15 4.22
C LEU A 78 -23.40 -122.13 4.87
N SER A 79 -22.11 -122.45 4.98
CA SER A 79 -21.10 -121.53 5.51
C SER A 79 -20.91 -120.33 4.58
N GLU A 80 -20.78 -120.56 3.27
CA GLU A 80 -20.70 -119.49 2.27
C GLU A 80 -21.96 -118.61 2.27
N LEU A 81 -23.15 -119.22 2.41
CA LEU A 81 -24.41 -118.49 2.48
C LEU A 81 -24.48 -117.60 3.74
N LYS A 82 -23.96 -118.08 4.87
CA LYS A 82 -23.86 -117.30 6.10
C LYS A 82 -22.91 -116.12 5.96
N GLN A 83 -21.77 -116.31 5.29
CA GLN A 83 -20.84 -115.22 5.01
C GLN A 83 -21.48 -114.18 4.09
N LYS A 84 -22.09 -114.60 2.99
CA LYS A 84 -22.83 -113.71 2.08
C LYS A 84 -23.94 -112.94 2.80
N LYS A 85 -24.67 -113.60 3.72
CA LYS A 85 -25.68 -112.94 4.55
C LYS A 85 -25.06 -111.84 5.42
N ALA A 86 -23.92 -112.12 6.06
CA ALA A 86 -23.22 -111.14 6.88
C ALA A 86 -22.73 -109.94 6.05
N ASP A 87 -22.18 -110.18 4.86
CA ASP A 87 -21.74 -109.14 3.93
C ASP A 87 -22.92 -108.27 3.48
N CYS A 88 -24.03 -108.88 3.05
CA CYS A 88 -25.25 -108.15 2.68
C CYS A 88 -25.84 -107.36 3.85
N GLN A 89 -25.76 -107.86 5.08
CA GLN A 89 -26.21 -107.12 6.26
C GLN A 89 -25.32 -105.90 6.53
N SER A 90 -24.00 -106.05 6.39
CA SER A 90 -23.05 -104.94 6.50
C SER A 90 -23.33 -103.86 5.45
N ASP A 91 -23.55 -104.26 4.20
CA ASP A 91 -23.85 -103.31 3.13
C ASP A 91 -25.21 -102.62 3.31
N LEU A 92 -26.21 -103.33 3.83
CA LEU A 92 -27.51 -102.74 4.16
C LEU A 92 -27.37 -101.64 5.22
N VAL A 93 -26.53 -101.82 6.24
CA VAL A 93 -26.24 -100.77 7.23
C VAL A 93 -25.56 -99.58 6.57
N LYS A 94 -24.54 -99.79 5.74
CA LYS A 94 -23.85 -98.70 5.01
C LYS A 94 -24.80 -97.93 4.09
N PHE A 95 -25.70 -98.61 3.37
CA PHE A 95 -26.68 -97.95 2.51
C PHE A 95 -27.68 -97.12 3.32
N LYS A 96 -28.13 -97.62 4.48
CA LYS A 96 -28.99 -96.84 5.39
C LYS A 96 -28.28 -95.58 5.90
N GLU A 97 -27.01 -95.69 6.29
CA GLU A 97 -26.22 -94.52 6.68
C GLU A 97 -26.06 -93.53 5.52
N LEU A 98 -25.81 -94.02 4.31
CA LEU A 98 -25.67 -93.19 3.11
C LEU A 98 -26.98 -92.47 2.78
N VAL A 99 -28.11 -93.17 2.83
CA VAL A 99 -29.45 -92.60 2.63
C VAL A 99 -29.70 -91.51 3.67
N GLY A 100 -29.43 -91.77 4.96
CA GLY A 100 -29.58 -90.75 6.01
C GLY A 100 -28.69 -89.51 5.78
N ARG A 101 -27.46 -89.70 5.29
CA ARG A 101 -26.59 -88.57 4.89
C ARG A 101 -27.20 -87.77 3.73
N TYR A 102 -27.75 -88.43 2.72
CA TYR A 102 -28.41 -87.73 1.61
C TYR A 102 -29.69 -87.03 2.04
N GLU A 103 -30.52 -87.63 2.89
CA GLU A 103 -31.72 -86.99 3.42
C GLU A 103 -31.38 -85.71 4.20
N THR A 104 -30.35 -85.77 5.07
CA THR A 104 -29.89 -84.58 5.80
C THR A 104 -29.27 -83.51 4.88
N LEU A 105 -28.58 -83.92 3.81
CA LEU A 105 -28.07 -82.99 2.81
C LEU A 105 -29.21 -82.35 2.01
N ASN A 106 -30.21 -83.13 1.62
CA ASN A 106 -31.37 -82.65 0.87
C ASN A 106 -32.15 -81.63 1.70
N ALA A 107 -32.44 -81.94 2.96
CA ALA A 107 -33.09 -81.00 3.88
C ALA A 107 -32.29 -79.70 4.10
N LYS A 108 -30.94 -79.74 4.04
CA LYS A 108 -30.11 -78.53 4.09
C LYS A 108 -30.15 -77.73 2.79
N LEU A 109 -30.22 -78.41 1.65
CA LEU A 109 -30.34 -77.75 0.34
C LEU A 109 -31.72 -77.11 0.19
N ASP A 110 -32.80 -77.79 0.59
CA ASP A 110 -34.16 -77.25 0.54
C ASP A 110 -34.26 -75.94 1.35
N LYS A 111 -33.74 -75.94 2.59
CA LYS A 111 -33.67 -74.71 3.40
C LYS A 111 -32.86 -73.58 2.77
N LYS A 112 -31.79 -73.91 2.03
CA LYS A 112 -31.00 -72.91 1.31
C LYS A 112 -31.75 -72.37 0.10
N VAL A 113 -32.50 -73.22 -0.60
CA VAL A 113 -33.35 -72.81 -1.73
C VAL A 113 -34.46 -71.88 -1.23
N GLU A 114 -35.12 -72.22 -0.12
CA GLU A 114 -36.14 -71.36 0.51
C GLU A 114 -35.55 -70.00 0.93
N ALA A 115 -34.41 -70.00 1.62
CA ALA A 115 -33.76 -68.75 2.03
C ALA A 115 -33.33 -67.89 0.83
N LEU A 116 -32.85 -68.52 -0.26
CA LEU A 116 -32.51 -67.79 -1.49
C LEU A 116 -33.76 -67.24 -2.19
N ALA A 117 -34.88 -67.96 -2.15
CA ALA A 117 -36.14 -67.49 -2.72
C ALA A 117 -36.69 -66.27 -1.96
N GLU A 118 -36.61 -66.25 -0.63
CA GLU A 118 -36.99 -65.09 0.19
C GLU A 118 -36.11 -63.87 -0.13
N VAL A 119 -34.80 -64.06 -0.26
CA VAL A 119 -33.86 -63.00 -0.64
C VAL A 119 -34.15 -62.51 -2.05
N GLN A 120 -34.41 -63.41 -3.01
CA GLN A 120 -34.78 -62.99 -4.36
C GLN A 120 -36.04 -62.13 -4.35
N GLN A 121 -37.07 -62.54 -3.60
CA GLN A 121 -38.32 -61.78 -3.52
C GLN A 121 -38.13 -60.40 -2.87
N SER A 122 -37.26 -60.28 -1.86
CA SER A 122 -36.96 -58.97 -1.25
C SER A 122 -36.24 -58.04 -2.23
N LEU A 123 -35.24 -58.55 -2.97
CA LEU A 123 -34.55 -57.78 -4.00
C LEU A 123 -35.50 -57.34 -5.13
N GLU A 124 -36.42 -58.21 -5.55
CA GLU A 124 -37.42 -57.87 -6.58
C GLU A 124 -38.37 -56.75 -6.12
N ASN A 125 -38.74 -56.73 -4.84
CA ASN A 125 -39.56 -55.66 -4.26
C ASN A 125 -38.78 -54.34 -4.18
N ASP A 126 -37.52 -54.37 -3.76
CA ASP A 126 -36.65 -53.17 -3.71
C ASP A 126 -36.43 -52.59 -5.11
N LEU A 127 -36.19 -53.45 -6.11
CA LEU A 127 -36.01 -53.04 -7.49
C LEU A 127 -37.28 -52.35 -8.03
N ARG A 128 -38.46 -52.88 -7.72
CA ARG A 128 -39.74 -52.27 -8.08
C ARG A 128 -39.92 -50.91 -7.42
N ALA A 129 -39.64 -50.79 -6.12
CA ALA A 129 -39.74 -49.52 -5.40
C ALA A 129 -38.81 -48.44 -5.98
N ARG A 130 -37.58 -48.82 -6.37
CA ARG A 130 -36.65 -47.91 -7.04
C ARG A 130 -37.11 -47.51 -8.44
N GLN A 131 -37.71 -48.41 -9.20
CA GLN A 131 -38.29 -48.08 -10.50
C GLN A 131 -39.45 -47.08 -10.38
N GLU A 132 -40.32 -47.25 -9.38
CA GLU A 132 -41.39 -46.29 -9.10
C GLU A 132 -40.84 -44.91 -8.69
N GLU A 133 -39.78 -44.88 -7.88
CA GLU A 133 -39.11 -43.64 -7.48
C GLU A 133 -38.47 -42.93 -8.69
N ILE A 134 -37.79 -43.68 -9.57
CA ILE A 134 -37.23 -43.15 -10.81
C ILE A 134 -38.32 -42.55 -11.70
N GLN A 135 -39.48 -43.21 -11.83
CA GLN A 135 -40.61 -42.68 -12.61
C GLN A 135 -41.20 -41.41 -11.97
N LYS A 136 -41.32 -41.36 -10.64
CA LYS A 136 -41.73 -40.15 -9.92
C LYS A 136 -40.76 -38.99 -10.14
N LEU A 137 -39.46 -39.26 -10.17
CA LEU A 137 -38.44 -38.25 -10.47
C LEU A 137 -38.50 -37.80 -11.92
N HIS A 138 -38.68 -38.71 -12.88
CA HIS A 138 -38.85 -38.36 -14.30
C HIS A 138 -40.07 -37.47 -14.52
N THR A 139 -41.23 -37.85 -13.99
CA THR A 139 -42.45 -37.03 -14.08
C THR A 139 -42.26 -35.66 -13.40
N ARG A 140 -41.51 -35.59 -12.29
CA ARG A 140 -41.16 -34.30 -11.67
C ARG A 140 -40.25 -33.45 -12.55
N ILE A 141 -39.28 -34.06 -13.24
CA ILE A 141 -38.37 -33.37 -14.16
C ILE A 141 -39.12 -32.91 -15.42
N GLU A 142 -39.99 -33.74 -15.99
CA GLU A 142 -40.84 -33.38 -17.13
C GLU A 142 -41.82 -32.25 -16.79
N ASN A 143 -42.30 -32.21 -15.55
CA ASN A 143 -43.16 -31.13 -15.05
C ASN A 143 -42.39 -29.86 -14.63
N GLN A 144 -41.06 -29.84 -14.68
CA GLN A 144 -40.30 -28.61 -14.47
C GLN A 144 -40.41 -27.73 -15.71
N GLU A 145 -40.89 -26.50 -15.52
CA GLU A 145 -41.07 -25.51 -16.60
C GLU A 145 -39.75 -25.02 -17.20
N LEU A 146 -38.63 -25.22 -16.49
CA LEU A 146 -37.31 -24.77 -16.88
C LEU A 146 -36.43 -25.96 -17.23
N SER A 147 -35.93 -25.98 -18.46
CA SER A 147 -34.92 -26.92 -18.90
C SER A 147 -33.56 -26.63 -18.27
N ALA A 148 -32.68 -27.63 -18.23
CA ALA A 148 -31.28 -27.43 -17.86
C ALA A 148 -30.61 -26.34 -18.73
N HIS A 149 -30.99 -26.25 -19.99
CA HIS A 149 -30.52 -25.20 -20.89
C HIS A 149 -30.98 -23.81 -20.47
N ASP A 150 -32.23 -23.68 -19.98
CA ASP A 150 -32.77 -22.40 -19.52
C ASP A 150 -32.04 -21.94 -18.25
N ILE A 151 -31.68 -22.87 -17.36
CA ILE A 151 -30.87 -22.58 -16.17
C ILE A 151 -29.48 -22.06 -16.57
N GLU A 152 -28.86 -22.65 -17.59
CA GLU A 152 -27.58 -22.15 -18.13
C GLU A 152 -27.73 -20.76 -18.75
N GLN A 153 -28.79 -20.49 -19.50
CA GLN A 153 -29.06 -19.16 -20.06
C GLN A 153 -29.28 -18.13 -18.95
N ILE A 154 -30.06 -18.45 -17.92
CA ILE A 154 -30.27 -17.59 -16.75
C ILE A 154 -28.93 -17.31 -16.04
N ALA A 155 -28.05 -18.31 -15.93
CA ALA A 155 -26.74 -18.13 -15.31
C ALA A 155 -25.85 -17.16 -16.13
N LEU A 156 -25.86 -17.29 -17.47
CA LEU A 156 -25.14 -16.40 -18.38
C LEU A 156 -25.71 -14.97 -18.34
N GLU A 157 -27.02 -14.80 -18.37
CA GLU A 157 -27.66 -13.49 -18.23
C GLU A 157 -27.37 -12.86 -16.87
N ARG A 158 -27.40 -13.65 -15.79
CA ARG A 158 -27.04 -13.16 -14.46
C ARG A 158 -25.60 -12.67 -14.43
N ALA A 159 -24.66 -13.40 -15.02
CA ALA A 159 -23.27 -12.97 -15.12
C ALA A 159 -23.14 -11.66 -15.90
N ARG A 160 -23.78 -11.58 -17.08
CA ARG A 160 -23.82 -10.35 -17.90
C ARG A 160 -24.40 -9.15 -17.14
N LEU A 161 -25.52 -9.31 -16.45
CA LEU A 161 -26.16 -8.24 -15.68
C LEU A 161 -25.29 -7.81 -14.50
N THR A 162 -24.58 -8.76 -13.88
CA THR A 162 -23.62 -8.47 -12.80
C THR A 162 -22.46 -7.63 -13.31
N ASP A 163 -21.91 -7.97 -14.48
CA ASP A 163 -20.84 -7.17 -15.11
C ASP A 163 -21.30 -5.76 -15.49
N GLN A 164 -22.53 -5.63 -16.03
CA GLN A 164 -23.12 -4.32 -16.33
C GLN A 164 -23.35 -3.49 -15.06
N LEU A 165 -23.77 -4.13 -13.97
CA LEU A 165 -23.94 -3.47 -12.67
C LEU A 165 -22.59 -2.98 -12.13
N HIS A 166 -21.55 -3.79 -12.19
CA HIS A 166 -20.19 -3.36 -11.80
C HIS A 166 -19.69 -2.19 -12.64
N HIS A 167 -19.92 -2.21 -13.95
CA HIS A 167 -19.55 -1.10 -14.83
C HIS A 167 -20.29 0.20 -14.48
N ASN A 168 -21.60 0.11 -14.22
CA ASN A 168 -22.40 1.28 -13.83
C ASN A 168 -22.00 1.84 -12.46
N LEU A 169 -21.67 0.98 -11.49
CA LEU A 169 -21.15 1.41 -10.19
C LEU A 169 -19.80 2.12 -10.33
N ALA A 170 -18.88 1.59 -11.13
CA ALA A 170 -17.60 2.24 -11.38
C ALA A 170 -17.79 3.64 -12.02
N ARG A 171 -18.70 3.76 -13.00
CA ARG A 171 -19.04 5.05 -13.61
C ARG A 171 -19.69 6.02 -12.62
N GLN A 172 -20.51 5.51 -11.70
CA GLN A 172 -21.11 6.31 -10.64
C GLN A 172 -20.04 6.87 -9.70
N ASP A 173 -19.07 6.03 -9.28
CA ASP A 173 -17.96 6.45 -8.42
C ASP A 173 -17.07 7.51 -9.09
N GLU A 174 -16.81 7.36 -10.40
CA GLU A 174 -16.11 8.37 -11.20
C GLU A 174 -16.85 9.72 -11.21
N LEU A 175 -18.16 9.71 -11.49
CA LEU A 175 -18.97 10.91 -11.49
C LEU A 175 -19.06 11.55 -10.10
N GLN A 176 -19.19 10.75 -9.05
CA GLN A 176 -19.22 11.25 -7.68
C GLN A 176 -17.87 11.88 -7.28
N THR A 177 -16.77 11.31 -7.74
CA THR A 177 -15.43 11.90 -7.56
C THR A 177 -15.30 13.22 -8.31
N GLN A 178 -15.84 13.31 -9.53
CA GLN A 178 -15.86 14.56 -10.31
C GLN A 178 -16.70 15.64 -9.62
N ILE A 179 -17.91 15.31 -9.17
CA ILE A 179 -18.78 16.23 -8.42
C ILE A 179 -18.06 16.76 -7.19
N LYS A 180 -17.45 15.89 -6.38
CA LYS A 180 -16.68 16.29 -5.20
C LYS A 180 -15.52 17.24 -5.55
N ASN A 181 -14.81 16.97 -6.65
CA ASN A 181 -13.74 17.84 -7.12
C ASN A 181 -14.27 19.21 -7.57
N ASP A 182 -15.42 19.25 -8.24
CA ASP A 182 -16.09 20.48 -8.65
C ASP A 182 -16.62 21.28 -7.46
N GLU A 183 -17.21 20.63 -6.45
CA GLU A 183 -17.62 21.24 -5.19
C GLU A 183 -16.44 21.86 -4.45
N ASN A 184 -15.32 21.12 -4.33
CA ASN A 184 -14.09 21.63 -3.73
C ASN A 184 -13.55 22.83 -4.52
N ARG A 185 -13.60 22.79 -5.85
CA ARG A 185 -13.18 23.91 -6.71
C ARG A 185 -14.09 25.13 -6.50
N ALA A 186 -15.40 24.94 -6.44
CA ALA A 186 -16.36 26.01 -6.19
C ALA A 186 -16.16 26.64 -4.80
N ALA A 187 -15.93 25.82 -3.77
CA ALA A 187 -15.60 26.29 -2.42
C ALA A 187 -14.31 27.12 -2.41
N ASN A 188 -13.24 26.65 -3.04
CA ASN A 188 -11.98 27.40 -3.14
C ASN A 188 -12.15 28.75 -3.87
N ILE A 189 -12.98 28.79 -4.93
CA ILE A 189 -13.28 30.03 -5.65
C ILE A 189 -14.07 31.00 -4.76
N ARG A 190 -15.03 30.49 -3.98
CA ARG A 190 -15.81 31.28 -3.03
C ARG A 190 -14.92 31.88 -1.94
N ASP A 191 -14.06 31.07 -1.32
CA ASP A 191 -13.11 31.53 -0.30
C ASP A 191 -12.17 32.61 -0.85
N SER A 192 -11.68 32.44 -2.08
CA SER A 192 -10.86 33.44 -2.77
C SER A 192 -11.62 34.74 -3.00
N LEU A 193 -12.89 34.67 -3.40
CA LEU A 193 -13.74 35.84 -3.61
C LEU A 193 -14.07 36.56 -2.30
N ASP A 194 -14.39 35.83 -1.23
CA ASP A 194 -14.61 36.36 0.11
C ASP A 194 -13.36 37.13 0.60
N ASN A 195 -12.17 36.56 0.41
CA ASN A 195 -10.90 37.22 0.71
C ASN A 195 -10.71 38.52 -0.08
N GLN A 196 -10.98 38.52 -1.39
CA GLN A 196 -10.90 39.73 -2.22
C GLN A 196 -11.88 40.82 -1.77
N ILE A 197 -13.09 40.45 -1.36
CA ILE A 197 -14.09 41.38 -0.85
C ILE A 197 -13.68 41.94 0.51
N HIS A 198 -13.08 41.12 1.38
CA HIS A 198 -12.49 41.59 2.62
C HIS A 198 -11.36 42.59 2.40
N GLU A 199 -10.44 42.32 1.47
CA GLU A 199 -9.37 43.25 1.09
C GLU A 199 -9.94 44.56 0.52
N TYR A 200 -10.90 44.47 -0.39
CA TYR A 200 -11.60 45.62 -0.93
C TYR A 200 -12.28 46.45 0.16
N ARG A 201 -13.03 45.82 1.08
CA ARG A 201 -13.69 46.50 2.20
C ARG A 201 -12.66 47.18 3.11
N ASN A 202 -11.53 46.54 3.39
CA ASN A 202 -10.46 47.11 4.21
C ASN A 202 -9.79 48.32 3.52
N THR A 203 -9.52 48.25 2.21
CA THR A 203 -8.97 49.38 1.46
C THR A 203 -9.96 50.56 1.42
N CYS A 204 -11.25 50.29 1.22
CA CYS A 204 -12.30 51.30 1.24
C CYS A 204 -12.45 51.97 2.63
N LYS A 205 -12.36 51.19 3.72
CA LYS A 205 -12.31 51.72 5.09
C LYS A 205 -11.09 52.64 5.30
N ARG A 206 -9.90 52.22 4.85
CA ARG A 206 -8.66 53.03 4.92
C ARG A 206 -8.78 54.34 4.14
N LEU A 207 -9.44 54.31 2.98
CA LEU A 207 -9.71 55.49 2.15
C LEU A 207 -10.87 56.36 2.68
N LYS A 208 -11.57 55.92 3.74
CA LYS A 208 -12.73 56.60 4.33
C LYS A 208 -13.84 56.89 3.31
N ILE A 209 -14.15 55.88 2.49
CA ILE A 209 -15.26 55.90 1.51
C ILE A 209 -16.42 54.96 1.87
N ILE A 210 -16.25 54.11 2.89
CA ILE A 210 -17.31 53.30 3.51
C ILE A 210 -17.35 53.66 5.00
N PRO A 211 -18.52 53.92 5.62
CA PRO A 211 -19.88 53.84 5.07
C PRO A 211 -20.20 54.96 4.05
N ALA A 212 -21.33 54.89 3.33
CA ALA A 212 -21.72 55.86 2.29
C ALA A 212 -21.79 57.33 2.77
N THR A 213 -21.89 57.53 4.09
CA THR A 213 -21.82 58.83 4.77
C THR A 213 -20.40 59.34 5.00
N ALA A 214 -19.38 58.59 4.59
CA ALA A 214 -17.98 58.94 4.84
C ALA A 214 -17.54 60.15 4.00
N LYS A 215 -16.58 60.92 4.54
CA LYS A 215 -16.10 62.19 4.00
C LYS A 215 -15.72 62.16 2.51
N HIS A 216 -15.27 61.02 2.01
CA HIS A 216 -14.79 60.85 0.64
C HIS A 216 -15.71 59.96 -0.22
N ALA A 217 -16.85 59.53 0.32
CA ALA A 217 -17.80 58.64 -0.37
C ALA A 217 -18.66 59.38 -1.40
N HIS A 218 -18.85 60.71 -1.26
CA HIS A 218 -19.66 61.52 -2.18
C HIS A 218 -21.07 60.94 -2.43
N ASN A 219 -21.73 60.44 -1.38
CA ASN A 219 -23.05 59.78 -1.41
C ASN A 219 -23.13 58.55 -2.34
N PHE A 220 -22.01 57.94 -2.71
CA PHE A 220 -21.99 56.67 -3.42
C PHE A 220 -21.76 55.52 -2.44
N ASP A 221 -22.56 54.47 -2.57
CA ASP A 221 -22.40 53.26 -1.76
C ASP A 221 -21.36 52.32 -2.39
N TYR A 222 -20.22 52.18 -1.71
CA TYR A 222 -19.14 51.30 -2.10
C TYR A 222 -19.21 49.93 -1.38
N THR A 223 -20.28 49.63 -0.64
CA THR A 223 -20.37 48.33 0.03
C THR A 223 -20.57 47.19 -0.99
N LEU A 224 -19.78 46.14 -0.81
CA LEU A 224 -19.92 44.87 -1.53
C LEU A 224 -20.22 43.80 -0.49
N GLU A 225 -21.30 43.08 -0.71
CA GLU A 225 -21.72 41.94 0.09
C GLU A 225 -21.99 40.78 -0.86
N LEU A 226 -21.42 39.62 -0.53
CA LEU A 226 -21.82 38.38 -1.16
C LEU A 226 -23.04 37.90 -0.40
N ASP A 227 -24.17 37.93 -1.06
CA ASP A 227 -25.38 37.36 -0.51
C ASP A 227 -25.32 35.83 -0.73
N PRO A 228 -25.31 35.04 0.37
CA PRO A 228 -25.09 33.60 0.35
C PRO A 228 -26.24 32.81 -0.30
N GLU A 229 -27.40 33.44 -0.55
CA GLU A 229 -28.60 32.78 -1.10
C GLU A 229 -28.75 32.94 -2.63
N LEU A 230 -27.92 33.74 -3.32
CA LEU A 230 -28.09 33.93 -4.76
C LEU A 230 -27.52 32.77 -5.57
N GLU A 231 -28.39 31.81 -5.85
CA GLU A 231 -28.20 30.71 -6.80
C GLU A 231 -28.29 31.16 -8.29
N GLU A 232 -28.61 32.42 -8.57
CA GLU A 232 -28.91 32.86 -9.93
C GLU A 232 -27.71 33.52 -10.63
N LEU A 233 -27.37 33.01 -11.83
CA LEU A 233 -26.42 33.60 -12.78
C LEU A 233 -26.70 35.10 -13.04
N GLU A 234 -27.96 35.51 -12.96
CA GLU A 234 -28.41 36.88 -13.14
C GLU A 234 -27.89 37.83 -12.04
N ALA A 235 -27.77 37.36 -10.80
CA ALA A 235 -27.20 38.13 -9.70
C ALA A 235 -25.72 38.42 -9.89
N VAL A 236 -24.97 37.41 -10.33
CA VAL A 236 -23.54 37.55 -10.66
C VAL A 236 -23.35 38.53 -11.82
N LEU A 237 -24.23 38.48 -12.82
CA LEU A 237 -24.21 39.43 -13.94
C LEU A 237 -24.53 40.86 -13.49
N ARG A 238 -25.54 41.05 -12.62
CA ARG A 238 -25.88 42.36 -12.05
C ARG A 238 -24.75 42.92 -11.18
N LEU A 239 -24.14 42.10 -10.32
CA LEU A 239 -22.99 42.50 -9.50
C LEU A 239 -21.78 42.87 -10.38
N SER A 240 -21.46 42.05 -11.38
CA SER A 240 -20.38 42.30 -12.34
C SER A 240 -20.61 43.59 -13.13
N HIS A 241 -21.86 43.86 -13.53
CA HIS A 241 -22.23 45.11 -14.17
C HIS A 241 -22.04 46.29 -13.22
N HIS A 242 -22.60 46.23 -12.00
CA HIS A 242 -22.48 47.27 -10.98
C HIS A 242 -21.01 47.61 -10.65
N LEU A 243 -20.14 46.60 -10.54
CA LEU A 243 -18.70 46.78 -10.33
C LEU A 243 -18.02 47.50 -11.51
N LYS A 244 -18.33 47.09 -12.74
CA LYS A 244 -17.69 47.62 -13.95
C LYS A 244 -18.16 49.01 -14.35
N THR A 245 -19.44 49.31 -14.18
CA THR A 245 -20.02 50.60 -14.55
C THR A 245 -19.99 51.56 -13.37
N ASN A 246 -20.72 51.27 -12.31
CA ASN A 246 -20.95 52.23 -11.23
C ASN A 246 -19.72 52.41 -10.35
N VAL A 247 -19.23 51.34 -9.72
CA VAL A 247 -18.11 51.40 -8.76
C VAL A 247 -16.84 51.89 -9.44
N ARG A 248 -16.50 51.35 -10.62
CA ARG A 248 -15.31 51.75 -11.38
C ARG A 248 -15.36 53.20 -11.83
N GLN A 249 -16.49 53.68 -12.35
CA GLN A 249 -16.61 55.08 -12.74
C GLN A 249 -16.53 56.02 -11.53
N ALA A 250 -17.21 55.67 -10.43
CA ALA A 250 -17.15 56.46 -9.20
C ALA A 250 -15.74 56.52 -8.62
N ALA A 251 -15.02 55.39 -8.58
CA ALA A 251 -13.62 55.33 -8.16
C ALA A 251 -12.69 56.14 -9.10
N SER A 252 -12.95 56.11 -10.41
CA SER A 252 -12.18 56.90 -11.39
C SER A 252 -12.39 58.41 -11.19
N LYS A 253 -13.63 58.85 -10.98
CA LYS A 253 -13.96 60.24 -10.63
C LYS A 253 -13.29 60.66 -9.32
N LEU A 254 -13.31 59.80 -8.29
CA LEU A 254 -12.61 60.06 -7.03
C LEU A 254 -11.10 60.25 -7.26
N LYS A 255 -10.48 59.37 -8.06
CA LYS A 255 -9.05 59.49 -8.41
C LYS A 255 -8.76 60.80 -9.15
N GLN A 256 -9.57 61.15 -10.15
CA GLN A 256 -9.43 62.40 -10.89
C GLN A 256 -9.56 63.62 -9.98
N ASN A 257 -10.57 63.65 -9.09
CA ASN A 257 -10.76 64.74 -8.13
C ASN A 257 -9.60 64.87 -7.14
N ARG A 258 -9.02 63.75 -6.68
CA ARG A 258 -7.84 63.78 -5.81
C ARG A 258 -6.60 64.28 -6.53
N ASN A 259 -6.40 63.85 -7.77
CA ASN A 259 -5.29 64.33 -8.59
C ASN A 259 -5.43 65.81 -8.93
N ALA A 260 -6.63 66.27 -9.29
CA ALA A 260 -6.89 67.69 -9.54
C ALA A 260 -6.57 68.54 -8.31
N ARG A 261 -7.04 68.16 -7.12
CA ARG A 261 -6.70 68.85 -5.86
C ARG A 261 -5.21 68.80 -5.51
N ALA A 262 -4.53 67.71 -5.84
CA ALA A 262 -3.08 67.59 -5.63
C ALA A 262 -2.32 68.53 -6.57
N ASN A 263 -2.73 68.60 -7.83
CA ASN A 263 -2.17 69.50 -8.84
C ASN A 263 -2.43 70.97 -8.47
N GLU A 264 -3.66 71.34 -8.09
CA GLU A 264 -3.96 72.70 -7.62
C GLU A 264 -3.06 73.12 -6.44
N ARG A 265 -2.82 72.20 -5.50
CA ARG A 265 -1.90 72.45 -4.39
C ARG A 265 -0.44 72.56 -4.83
N LEU A 266 -0.04 71.79 -5.83
CA LEU A 266 1.29 71.87 -6.41
C LEU A 266 1.49 73.20 -7.13
N ASP A 267 0.50 73.63 -7.92
CA ASP A 267 0.50 74.92 -8.61
C ASP A 267 0.59 76.08 -7.61
N LEU A 268 -0.20 76.04 -6.52
CA LEU A 268 -0.10 77.01 -5.43
C LEU A 268 1.28 76.99 -4.76
N ALA A 269 1.87 75.80 -4.55
CA ALA A 269 3.20 75.69 -3.98
C ALA A 269 4.27 76.30 -4.91
N LEU A 270 4.15 76.10 -6.23
CA LEU A 270 5.04 76.68 -7.23
C LEU A 270 4.97 78.21 -7.22
N VAL A 271 3.77 78.78 -7.20
CA VAL A 271 3.58 80.24 -7.08
C VAL A 271 4.20 80.77 -5.79
N LEU A 272 3.99 80.10 -4.67
CA LEU A 272 4.61 80.50 -3.39
C LEU A 272 6.14 80.41 -3.43
N THR A 273 6.71 79.42 -4.12
CA THR A 273 8.17 79.32 -4.29
C THR A 273 8.70 80.46 -5.15
N GLU A 274 8.04 80.80 -6.26
CA GLU A 274 8.41 81.93 -7.11
C GLU A 274 8.33 83.26 -6.35
N GLU A 275 7.27 83.48 -5.56
CA GLU A 275 7.16 84.67 -4.71
C GLU A 275 8.29 84.77 -3.67
N LEU A 276 8.70 83.63 -3.09
CA LEU A 276 9.82 83.58 -2.16
C LEU A 276 11.15 83.87 -2.86
N GLU A 277 11.34 83.37 -4.08
CA GLU A 277 12.51 83.68 -4.90
C GLU A 277 12.56 85.16 -5.27
N GLN A 278 11.47 85.76 -5.73
CA GLN A 278 11.40 87.20 -6.00
C GLN A 278 11.68 88.03 -4.74
N LYS A 279 11.16 87.63 -3.57
CA LYS A 279 11.47 88.31 -2.30
C LYS A 279 12.94 88.15 -1.91
N ARG A 280 13.55 87.00 -2.21
CA ARG A 280 15.00 86.76 -1.99
C ARG A 280 15.84 87.63 -2.92
N GLU A 281 15.48 87.73 -4.19
CA GLU A 281 16.16 88.56 -5.18
C GLU A 281 16.08 90.05 -4.81
N LYS A 282 14.88 90.57 -4.48
CA LYS A 282 14.72 91.94 -3.97
C LYS A 282 15.54 92.21 -2.71
N ARG A 283 15.66 91.23 -1.81
CA ARG A 283 16.53 91.34 -0.63
C ARG A 283 18.01 91.35 -1.03
N ALA A 284 18.42 90.51 -1.98
CA ALA A 284 19.78 90.48 -2.50
C ALA A 284 20.16 91.80 -3.19
N GLU A 285 19.26 92.36 -4.01
CA GLU A 285 19.44 93.69 -4.61
C GLU A 285 19.53 94.79 -3.54
N SER A 286 18.65 94.76 -2.53
CA SER A 286 18.72 95.72 -1.43
C SER A 286 20.01 95.57 -0.61
N LEU A 287 20.51 94.35 -0.43
CA LEU A 287 21.79 94.07 0.22
C LEU A 287 22.94 94.61 -0.63
N SER A 288 22.94 94.37 -1.94
CA SER A 288 23.93 94.88 -2.87
C SER A 288 23.96 96.41 -2.91
N ARG A 289 22.80 97.08 -2.92
CA ARG A 289 22.74 98.55 -2.81
C ARG A 289 23.31 99.06 -1.49
N LYS A 290 23.03 98.37 -0.38
CA LYS A 290 23.60 98.72 0.93
C LYS A 290 25.11 98.48 0.97
N GLN A 291 25.60 97.40 0.34
CA GLN A 291 27.04 97.13 0.20
C GLN A 291 27.73 98.22 -0.62
N ALA A 292 27.17 98.62 -1.77
CA ALA A 292 27.69 99.72 -2.57
C ALA A 292 27.71 101.05 -1.79
N ALA A 293 26.68 101.33 -0.98
CA ALA A 293 26.66 102.49 -0.11
C ALA A 293 27.71 102.41 1.01
N ILE A 294 27.95 101.22 1.57
CA ILE A 294 29.03 101.01 2.54
C ILE A 294 30.39 101.23 1.87
N GLU A 295 30.63 100.68 0.68
CA GLU A 295 31.85 100.90 -0.10
C GLU A 295 32.06 102.39 -0.42
N GLU A 296 31.00 103.12 -0.78
CA GLU A 296 31.09 104.58 -0.99
C GLU A 296 31.47 105.32 0.30
N VAL A 297 30.90 104.92 1.43
CA VAL A 297 31.28 105.45 2.75
C VAL A 297 32.70 105.08 3.12
N GLU A 298 33.15 103.86 2.84
CA GLU A 298 34.53 103.41 3.04
C GLU A 298 35.50 104.23 2.19
N ILE A 299 35.18 104.48 0.92
CA ILE A 299 35.96 105.37 0.04
C ILE A 299 36.04 106.78 0.64
N LYS A 300 34.92 107.32 1.14
CA LYS A 300 34.91 108.62 1.83
C LYS A 300 35.78 108.60 3.09
N ILE A 301 35.70 107.54 3.90
CA ILE A 301 36.55 107.36 5.08
C ILE A 301 38.03 107.29 4.68
N THR A 302 38.38 106.55 3.63
CA THR A 302 39.77 106.49 3.15
C THR A 302 40.25 107.84 2.61
N ASN A 303 39.39 108.60 1.93
CA ASN A 303 39.73 109.94 1.46
C ASN A 303 39.94 110.91 2.63
N ILE A 304 39.07 110.89 3.63
CA ILE A 304 39.26 111.67 4.87
C ILE A 304 40.53 111.24 5.59
N SER A 305 40.79 109.93 5.69
CA SER A 305 42.02 109.43 6.31
C SER A 305 43.28 109.84 5.54
N ASN A 306 43.21 109.91 4.20
CA ASN A 306 44.30 110.40 3.36
C ASN A 306 44.46 111.93 3.49
N GLU A 307 43.37 112.69 3.59
CA GLU A 307 43.41 114.13 3.90
C GLU A 307 44.01 114.36 5.31
N ASP A 308 43.60 113.60 6.32
CA ASP A 308 44.19 113.63 7.66
C ASP A 308 45.67 113.27 7.61
N SER A 309 46.08 112.29 6.80
CA SER A 309 47.50 111.94 6.60
C SER A 309 48.28 113.07 5.92
N LEU A 310 47.69 113.76 4.95
CA LEU A 310 48.28 114.93 4.29
C LEU A 310 48.41 116.11 5.26
N VAL A 311 47.42 116.32 6.12
CA VAL A 311 47.48 117.33 7.19
C VAL A 311 48.55 116.96 8.22
N GLU A 312 48.71 115.67 8.53
CA GLU A 312 49.76 115.18 9.43
C GLU A 312 51.16 115.37 8.79
N GLU A 313 51.32 115.09 7.49
CA GLU A 313 52.53 115.39 6.73
C GLU A 313 52.83 116.90 6.65
N GLU A 314 51.82 117.74 6.43
CA GLU A 314 51.96 119.21 6.47
C GLU A 314 52.33 119.72 7.87
N ALA A 315 51.81 119.10 8.93
CA ALA A 315 52.17 119.41 10.31
C ALA A 315 53.62 119.02 10.62
N ILE A 316 54.08 117.84 10.16
CA ILE A 316 55.47 117.40 10.29
C ILE A 316 56.40 118.31 9.48
N SER A 317 56.04 118.68 8.26
CA SER A 317 56.79 119.61 7.42
C SER A 317 56.88 121.01 8.05
N SER A 318 55.77 121.52 8.60
CA SER A 318 55.74 122.77 9.35
C SER A 318 56.60 122.71 10.61
N GLN A 319 56.62 121.58 11.31
CA GLN A 319 57.47 121.36 12.48
C GLN A 319 58.96 121.30 12.11
N GLN A 320 59.32 120.69 10.98
CA GLN A 320 60.67 120.74 10.40
C GLN A 320 61.08 122.16 10.03
N HIS A 321 60.21 122.91 9.35
CA HIS A 321 60.47 124.32 9.06
C HIS A 321 60.71 125.15 10.33
N LEU A 322 59.97 124.87 11.41
CA LEU A 322 60.14 125.56 12.68
C LEU A 322 61.46 125.20 13.38
N LEU A 323 61.94 123.97 13.23
CA LEU A 323 63.29 123.57 13.67
C LEU A 323 64.39 124.27 12.87
N ASP A 324 64.24 124.39 11.55
CA ASP A 324 65.20 125.08 10.70
C ASP A 324 65.25 126.59 11.01
N VAL A 325 64.10 127.23 11.28
CA VAL A 325 64.05 128.63 11.74
C VAL A 325 64.72 128.79 13.10
N LYS A 326 64.51 127.86 14.04
CA LYS A 326 65.23 127.87 15.32
C LYS A 326 66.74 127.73 15.14
N LYS A 327 67.18 126.85 14.24
CA LYS A 327 68.61 126.67 13.93
C LYS A 327 69.21 127.94 13.31
N ALA A 328 68.53 128.55 12.35
CA ALA A 328 68.93 129.83 11.76
C ALA A 328 68.96 130.98 12.80
N SER A 329 68.03 130.99 13.76
CA SER A 329 68.05 131.94 14.88
C SER A 329 69.29 131.75 15.76
N VAL A 330 69.71 130.52 16.05
CA VAL A 330 70.92 130.23 16.83
C VAL A 330 72.17 130.70 16.08
N GLU A 331 72.28 130.37 14.80
CA GLU A 331 73.39 130.82 13.94
C GLU A 331 73.43 132.37 13.85
N MET A 332 72.28 133.03 13.79
CA MET A 332 72.20 134.48 13.79
C MET A 332 72.70 135.08 15.11
N THR A 333 72.34 134.50 16.26
CA THR A 333 72.83 134.95 17.58
C THR A 333 74.33 134.75 17.74
N GLU A 334 74.88 133.63 17.24
CA GLU A 334 76.34 133.41 17.24
C GLU A 334 77.07 134.43 16.37
N SER A 335 76.51 134.79 15.20
CA SER A 335 77.09 135.84 14.34
C SER A 335 77.06 137.22 15.01
N TYR A 336 75.98 137.54 15.73
CA TYR A 336 75.82 138.80 16.46
C TYR A 336 76.83 138.89 17.62
N GLN A 337 77.07 137.77 18.31
CA GLN A 337 78.08 137.68 19.37
C GLN A 337 79.48 137.92 18.82
N ALA A 338 79.82 137.32 17.66
CA ALA A 338 81.10 137.55 17.00
C ALA A 338 81.28 139.01 16.53
N LEU A 339 80.20 139.69 16.13
CA LEU A 339 80.21 141.10 15.75
C LEU A 339 80.40 142.03 16.96
N LEU A 340 79.81 141.69 18.10
CA LEU A 340 80.02 142.40 19.36
C LEU A 340 81.46 142.29 19.85
N ASP A 341 82.11 141.12 19.71
CA ASP A 341 83.52 140.95 20.07
C ASP A 341 84.45 141.75 19.14
N LYS A 342 84.14 141.79 17.83
CA LYS A 342 84.84 142.68 16.88
C LYS A 342 84.70 144.15 17.23
N ASN A 343 83.50 144.60 17.60
CA ASN A 343 83.26 145.99 18.03
C ASN A 343 83.96 146.32 19.35
N ARG A 344 84.01 145.38 20.30
CA ARG A 344 84.80 145.56 21.53
C ARG A 344 86.27 145.78 21.23
N HIS A 345 86.87 144.97 20.33
CA HIS A 345 88.26 145.17 19.93
C HIS A 345 88.49 146.52 19.20
N ALA A 346 87.54 146.96 18.37
CA ALA A 346 87.63 148.26 17.69
C ALA A 346 87.54 149.43 18.69
N ILE A 347 86.64 149.38 19.66
CA ILE A 347 86.48 150.41 20.70
C ILE A 347 87.73 150.49 21.59
N THR A 348 88.32 149.35 21.97
CA THR A 348 89.58 149.35 22.73
C THR A 348 90.72 150.02 21.95
N ASN A 349 90.80 149.80 20.64
CA ASN A 349 91.80 150.45 19.78
C ASN A 349 91.58 151.96 19.65
N VAL A 350 90.33 152.41 19.53
CA VAL A 350 89.98 153.85 19.48
C VAL A 350 90.25 154.53 20.82
N LEU A 351 89.93 153.87 21.95
CA LEU A 351 90.23 154.40 23.28
C LEU A 351 91.73 154.59 23.51
N MET A 352 92.57 153.64 23.07
CA MET A 352 94.03 153.80 23.11
C MET A 352 94.52 154.97 22.25
N ALA A 353 93.90 155.20 21.08
CA ALA A 353 94.24 156.34 20.22
C ALA A 353 93.83 157.68 20.85
N CYS A 354 92.66 157.74 21.50
CA CYS A 354 92.17 158.94 22.19
C CYS A 354 93.00 159.27 23.45
N THR A 355 93.48 158.29 24.20
CA THR A 355 94.40 158.56 25.32
C THR A 355 95.72 159.14 24.86
N ASN A 356 96.29 158.63 23.76
CA ASN A 356 97.52 159.18 23.18
C ASN A 356 97.32 160.61 22.66
N HIS A 357 96.12 160.92 22.13
CA HIS A 357 95.82 162.27 21.65
C HIS A 357 95.57 163.24 22.81
N LYS A 358 94.90 162.80 23.88
CA LYS A 358 94.71 163.60 25.10
C LYS A 358 96.05 163.99 25.73
N ASP A 359 96.99 163.05 25.84
CA ASP A 359 98.34 163.33 26.37
C ASP A 359 99.13 164.33 25.50
N MET A 360 98.83 164.41 24.20
CA MET A 360 99.38 165.45 23.32
C MET A 360 98.74 166.82 23.55
N VAL A 361 97.43 166.87 23.72
CA VAL A 361 96.69 168.12 23.95
C VAL A 361 97.04 168.73 25.31
N ASP A 362 97.14 167.92 26.36
CA ASP A 362 97.50 168.40 27.69
C ASP A 362 98.92 169.01 27.72
N ARG A 363 99.87 168.48 26.91
CA ARG A 363 101.20 169.10 26.72
C ARG A 363 101.13 170.43 25.98
N ALA A 364 100.19 170.60 25.05
CA ALA A 364 100.01 171.85 24.32
C ALA A 364 99.34 172.93 25.19
N ILE A 365 98.38 172.55 26.04
CA ILE A 365 97.73 173.47 26.99
C ILE A 365 98.74 173.97 28.04
N SER A 366 99.58 173.08 28.59
CA SER A 366 100.66 173.49 29.50
C SER A 366 101.67 174.46 28.87
N SER A 367 101.83 174.44 27.54
CA SER A 367 102.67 175.40 26.81
C SER A 367 102.00 176.77 26.64
N LEU A 368 100.67 176.82 26.48
CA LEU A 368 99.92 178.06 26.28
C LEU A 368 99.63 178.80 27.60
N GLU A 369 99.42 178.07 28.69
CA GLU A 369 99.29 178.68 30.03
C GLU A 369 100.59 179.36 30.49
N PHE A 370 101.75 178.87 30.03
CA PHE A 370 103.06 179.51 30.27
C PHE A 370 103.24 180.83 29.51
N GLU A 371 102.55 181.02 28.38
CA GLU A 371 102.63 182.28 27.60
C GLU A 371 101.62 183.34 28.07
N LEU A 372 100.45 182.95 28.58
CA LEU A 372 99.39 183.91 28.97
C LEU A 372 99.62 184.63 30.30
N SER A 373 100.40 184.08 31.24
CA SER A 373 100.66 184.78 32.51
C SER A 373 101.73 185.89 32.41
N LYS A 374 102.32 186.11 31.22
CA LYS A 374 103.37 187.12 30.99
C LYS A 374 102.87 188.53 30.60
N VAL A 375 101.56 188.80 30.54
CA VAL A 375 101.05 190.05 29.89
C VAL A 375 100.12 190.97 30.72
N GLU A 376 99.73 190.68 31.97
CA GLU A 376 99.01 191.71 32.79
C GLU A 376 99.43 191.74 34.27
N PHE A 377 100.64 192.27 34.54
CA PHE A 377 100.96 193.54 35.24
C PHE A 377 102.42 193.56 35.68
#